data_AF-A0A806KAE7-F1
#
_entry.id   AF-A0A806KAE7-F1
#
_cell.length_a   1.000
_cell.length_b   1.000
_cell.length_c   1.000
_cell.angle_alpha   90.00
_cell.angle_beta   90.00
_cell.angle_gamma   90.00
#
_symmetry.space_group_name_H-M   'P 1'
#
loop_
_entity.id
_entity.type
_entity.pdbx_description
1 polymer ?
#
loop_
_entity_poly.entity_id
_entity_poly.type
_entity_poly.pdbx_seq_one_letter_code
_entity_poly.pdbx_strand_id
1 'polypeptide(L)'
;MRKIGEIAATEARIYYNTHERIRGLAIWSPTVDIERDPRWGRTEEGYGEDPFLTGELSSSYISGAQGDDPVYLRVSCAPKHFFANNNEKTAQAVPSLSLAVVCMNTILRLLKPPFKKQKLFP
;
A
#
# COMPACT_ATOMS: atom_id res chain seq x y z
N MET A 1 1.40 7.64 9.95
CA MET A 1 0.79 7.80 8.61
C MET A 1 -0.73 7.69 8.58
N ARG A 2 -1.38 7.13 9.63
CA ARG A 2 -2.84 6.93 9.70
C ARG A 2 -3.69 8.13 9.24
N LYS A 3 -3.45 9.32 9.81
CA LYS A 3 -4.20 10.54 9.46
C LYS A 3 -4.07 10.91 7.97
N ILE A 4 -2.92 10.68 7.37
CA ILE A 4 -2.69 10.93 5.94
C ILE A 4 -3.49 9.93 5.09
N GLY A 5 -3.47 8.65 5.46
CA GLY A 5 -4.28 7.63 4.80
C GLY A 5 -5.78 7.94 4.89
N GLU A 6 -6.25 8.39 6.05
CA GLU A 6 -7.64 8.80 6.26
C GLU A 6 -8.06 9.99 5.38
N ILE A 7 -7.23 11.03 5.29
CA ILE A 7 -7.50 12.19 4.43
C ILE A 7 -7.56 11.76 2.97
N ALA A 8 -6.56 11.02 2.49
CA ALA A 8 -6.52 10.53 1.10
C ALA A 8 -7.74 9.66 0.75
N ALA A 9 -8.15 8.77 1.66
CA ALA A 9 -9.34 7.94 1.47
C ALA A 9 -10.65 8.77 1.50
N THR A 10 -10.70 9.82 2.31
CA THR A 10 -11.84 10.73 2.38
C THR A 10 -11.98 11.52 1.08
N GLU A 11 -10.88 12.08 0.56
CA GLU A 11 -10.85 12.76 -0.73
C GLU A 11 -11.24 11.82 -1.88
N ALA A 12 -10.75 10.58 -1.87
CA ALA A 12 -11.14 9.58 -2.86
C ALA A 12 -12.64 9.27 -2.80
N ARG A 13 -13.24 9.21 -1.60
CA ARG A 13 -14.68 9.02 -1.42
C ARG A 13 -15.49 10.23 -1.85
N ILE A 14 -15.01 11.45 -1.57
CA ILE A 14 -15.63 12.68 -2.05
C ILE A 14 -15.65 12.65 -3.58
N TYR A 15 -14.50 12.41 -4.21
CA TYR A 15 -14.37 12.35 -5.66
C TYR A 15 -15.30 11.29 -6.28
N TYR A 16 -15.36 10.10 -5.68
CA TYR A 16 -16.25 9.03 -6.10
C TYR A 16 -17.73 9.44 -6.08
N ASN A 17 -18.18 10.12 -5.03
CA ASN A 17 -19.58 10.51 -4.88
C ASN A 17 -19.95 11.75 -5.71
N THR A 18 -19.00 12.64 -6.00
CA THR A 18 -19.26 13.87 -6.77
C THR A 18 -19.13 13.69 -8.28
N HIS A 19 -18.43 12.66 -8.76
CA HIS A 19 -18.20 12.40 -10.19
C HIS A 19 -18.92 11.14 -10.67
N GLU A 20 -20.20 11.01 -10.33
CA GLU A 20 -21.08 9.93 -10.79
C GLU A 20 -20.53 8.51 -10.60
N ARG A 21 -19.61 8.33 -9.64
CA ARG A 21 -18.99 7.02 -9.33
C ARG A 21 -18.22 6.40 -10.51
N ILE A 22 -17.69 7.22 -11.42
CA ILE A 22 -16.98 6.77 -12.62
C ILE A 22 -15.64 6.06 -12.30
N ARG A 23 -14.95 6.45 -11.23
CA ARG A 23 -13.69 5.83 -10.79
C ARG A 23 -13.92 4.78 -9.72
N GLY A 24 -13.02 3.81 -9.63
CA GLY A 24 -13.05 2.80 -8.56
C GLY A 24 -12.55 3.34 -7.23
N LEU A 25 -12.76 2.54 -6.19
CA LEU A 25 -12.36 2.81 -4.81
C LEU A 25 -11.19 1.95 -4.34
N ALA A 26 -10.52 1.32 -5.30
CA ALA A 26 -9.26 0.64 -5.15
C ALA A 26 -8.13 1.62 -5.47
N ILE A 27 -7.36 2.00 -4.45
CA ILE A 27 -6.24 2.94 -4.58
C ILE A 27 -4.95 2.13 -4.62
N TRP A 28 -4.14 2.35 -5.65
CA TRP A 28 -2.82 1.73 -5.83
C TRP A 28 -1.75 2.44 -5.00
N SER A 29 -1.91 2.34 -3.68
CA SER A 29 -1.10 2.94 -2.63
C SER A 29 -1.15 2.05 -1.38
N PRO A 30 -0.09 2.02 -0.55
CA PRO A 30 1.18 2.75 -0.68
C PRO A 30 2.24 2.03 -1.53
N THR A 31 3.26 2.76 -1.97
CA THR A 31 4.50 2.17 -2.52
C THR A 31 5.36 1.71 -1.34
N VAL A 32 5.69 0.42 -1.30
CA VAL A 32 6.38 -0.26 -0.19
C VAL A 32 7.73 -0.86 -0.62
N ASP A 33 8.21 -0.42 -1.76
CA ASP A 33 9.52 -0.77 -2.31
C ASP A 33 10.63 -0.15 -1.44
N ILE A 34 11.72 -0.89 -1.22
CA ILE A 34 12.81 -0.46 -0.34
C ILE A 34 13.86 0.30 -1.14
N GLU A 35 14.09 1.57 -0.85
CA GLU A 35 14.94 2.46 -1.66
C GLU A 35 16.44 2.21 -1.45
N ARG A 36 16.98 1.15 -2.05
CA ARG A 36 18.39 0.76 -1.87
C ARG A 36 19.37 1.40 -2.84
N ASP A 37 18.88 1.92 -3.96
CA ASP A 37 19.69 2.58 -4.97
C ASP A 37 19.18 4.01 -5.14
N PRO A 38 19.96 5.04 -4.78
CA PRO A 38 19.54 6.44 -4.91
C PRO A 38 19.37 6.89 -6.37
N ARG A 39 19.80 6.08 -7.35
CA ARG A 39 19.57 6.32 -8.79
C ARG A 39 18.21 5.82 -9.25
N TRP A 40 17.49 5.07 -8.41
CA TRP A 40 16.15 4.61 -8.74
C TRP A 40 15.21 5.82 -8.83
N GLY A 41 14.67 6.08 -10.03
CA GLY A 41 13.92 7.30 -10.31
C GLY A 41 12.51 7.38 -9.72
N ARG A 42 12.17 6.52 -8.74
CA ARG A 42 10.90 6.52 -8.00
C ARG A 42 11.13 6.50 -6.49
N THR A 43 12.33 6.81 -6.03
CA THR A 43 12.65 6.89 -4.59
C THR A 43 11.73 7.88 -3.87
N GLU A 44 11.25 8.91 -4.55
CA GLU A 44 10.31 9.88 -3.98
C GLU A 44 8.93 9.31 -3.63
N GLU A 45 8.58 8.12 -4.13
CA GLU A 45 7.28 7.50 -3.86
C GLU A 45 7.25 6.57 -2.65
N GLY A 46 8.42 6.06 -2.24
CA GLY A 46 8.55 5.12 -1.14
C GLY A 46 8.75 5.82 0.20
N TYR A 47 9.19 5.06 1.19
CA TYR A 47 9.42 5.54 2.57
C TYR A 47 10.87 5.38 3.02
N GLY A 48 11.78 5.14 2.08
CA GLY A 48 13.21 4.98 2.31
C GLY A 48 13.71 3.53 2.28
N GLU A 49 14.93 3.35 2.77
CA GLU A 49 15.68 2.10 2.67
C GLU A 49 15.48 1.13 3.84
N ASP A 50 14.85 1.55 4.94
CA ASP A 50 14.65 0.75 6.15
C ASP A 50 13.34 -0.04 6.11
N PRO A 51 13.38 -1.39 6.06
CA PRO A 51 12.16 -2.18 5.89
C PRO A 51 11.24 -2.19 7.12
N PHE A 52 11.78 -1.92 8.32
CA PHE A 52 10.96 -1.81 9.52
C PHE A 52 10.13 -0.53 9.51
N LEU A 53 10.77 0.62 9.28
CA LEU A 53 10.12 1.92 9.15
C LEU A 53 9.12 1.92 8.00
N THR A 54 9.52 1.44 6.81
CA THR A 54 8.61 1.31 5.66
C THR A 54 7.39 0.44 5.99
N GLY A 55 7.59 -0.67 6.72
CA GLY A 55 6.50 -1.53 7.19
C GLY A 55 5.52 -0.81 8.12
N GLU A 56 6.03 -0.11 9.14
CA GLU A 56 5.22 0.64 10.11
C GLU A 56 4.45 1.80 9.47
N LEU A 57 5.11 2.58 8.61
CA LEU A 57 4.50 3.69 7.89
C LEU A 57 3.41 3.21 6.93
N SER A 58 3.69 2.16 6.15
CA SER A 58 2.73 1.57 5.22
C SER A 58 1.52 0.96 5.95
N SER A 59 1.78 0.21 7.02
CA SER A 59 0.75 -0.38 7.88
C SER A 59 -0.18 0.68 8.48
N SER A 60 0.41 1.75 9.01
CA SER A 60 -0.31 2.91 9.55
C SER A 60 -1.15 3.61 8.47
N TYR A 61 -0.59 3.81 7.26
CA TYR A 61 -1.31 4.41 6.13
C TYR A 61 -2.51 3.57 5.69
N ILE A 62 -2.31 2.27 5.44
CA ILE A 62 -3.35 1.34 4.99
C ILE A 62 -4.49 1.29 6.00
N SER A 63 -4.16 1.18 7.29
CA SER A 63 -5.16 1.14 8.36
C SER A 63 -6.00 2.43 8.38
N GLY A 64 -5.35 3.59 8.24
CA GLY A 64 -6.06 4.88 8.19
C GLY A 64 -6.93 5.04 6.95
N ALA A 65 -6.45 4.59 5.79
CA ALA A 65 -7.17 4.69 4.53
C ALA A 65 -8.38 3.75 4.49
N GLN A 66 -8.20 2.48 4.84
CA GLN A 66 -9.26 1.47 4.84
C GLN A 66 -10.36 1.75 5.88
N GLY A 67 -10.02 2.43 6.99
CA GLY A 67 -10.95 2.75 8.07
C GLY A 67 -11.18 1.59 9.03
N ASP A 68 -11.93 1.88 10.11
CA ASP A 68 -12.14 0.94 11.23
C ASP A 68 -13.50 0.23 11.20
N ASP A 69 -14.33 0.47 10.17
CA ASP A 69 -15.63 -0.17 10.06
C ASP A 69 -15.46 -1.69 9.85
N PRO A 70 -16.15 -2.53 10.65
CA PRO A 70 -15.95 -3.97 10.64
C PRO A 70 -16.47 -4.68 9.39
N VAL A 71 -17.25 -3.99 8.55
CA VAL A 71 -17.94 -4.53 7.38
C VAL A 71 -17.53 -3.81 6.10
N TYR A 72 -17.43 -2.48 6.13
CA TYR A 72 -17.26 -1.64 4.95
C TYR A 72 -15.92 -0.92 4.93
N LEU A 73 -15.13 -1.17 3.89
CA LEU A 73 -13.91 -0.40 3.68
C LEU A 73 -14.21 1.01 3.19
N ARG A 74 -13.56 2.02 3.80
CA ARG A 74 -13.57 3.38 3.27
C ARG A 74 -12.81 3.49 1.96
N VAL A 75 -11.79 2.69 1.69
CA VAL A 75 -11.19 2.44 0.35
C VAL A 75 -10.48 1.08 0.42
N SER A 76 -10.23 0.45 -0.72
CA SER A 76 -9.31 -0.70 -0.77
C SER A 76 -7.91 -0.19 -1.09
N CYS A 77 -6.92 -0.49 -0.25
CA CYS A 77 -5.52 -0.21 -0.55
C CYS A 77 -4.89 -1.39 -1.29
N ALA A 78 -4.01 -1.09 -2.24
CA ALA A 78 -3.20 -2.08 -2.94
C ALA A 78 -1.72 -1.69 -2.80
N PRO A 79 -1.02 -2.27 -1.80
CA PRO A 79 0.42 -2.07 -1.63
C PRO A 79 1.17 -2.57 -2.86
N LYS A 80 2.16 -1.80 -3.32
CA LYS A 80 2.92 -2.08 -4.54
C LYS A 80 4.41 -1.76 -4.35
N HIS A 81 5.32 -2.33 -5.11
CA HIS A 81 5.09 -3.28 -6.20
C HIS A 81 5.65 -4.64 -5.76
N PHE A 82 4.77 -5.62 -5.57
CA PHE A 82 5.21 -6.94 -5.14
C PHE A 82 5.72 -7.75 -6.35
N PHE A 83 7.02 -8.10 -6.45
CA PHE A 83 8.15 -7.78 -5.57
C PHE A 83 9.40 -7.34 -6.37
N ALA A 84 10.36 -6.71 -5.69
CA ALA A 84 11.70 -6.36 -6.19
C ALA A 84 11.72 -5.28 -7.30
N ASN A 85 10.86 -4.27 -7.18
CA ASN A 85 10.67 -3.24 -8.21
C ASN A 85 11.52 -1.98 -7.98
N ASN A 86 12.83 -2.14 -7.80
CA ASN A 86 13.72 -1.01 -7.46
C ASN A 86 14.64 -0.61 -8.62
N ASN A 87 14.30 -1.02 -9.85
CA ASN A 87 15.09 -0.80 -11.05
C ASN A 87 14.17 -0.45 -12.22
N GLU A 88 14.32 0.77 -12.77
CA GLU A 88 13.54 1.21 -13.94
C GLU A 88 14.11 0.71 -15.28
N LYS A 89 15.41 0.37 -15.32
CA LYS A 89 16.11 -0.02 -16.55
C LYS A 89 16.97 -1.28 -16.35
N THR A 90 16.91 -2.19 -17.32
CA THR A 90 17.45 -3.56 -17.36
C THR A 90 19.00 -3.69 -17.36
N ALA A 91 19.78 -2.72 -16.85
CA ALA A 91 21.25 -2.77 -16.94
C ALA A 91 22.01 -2.77 -15.61
N GLN A 92 21.36 -2.51 -14.47
CA GLN A 92 22.00 -2.53 -13.15
C GLN A 92 21.21 -3.35 -12.13
N ALA A 93 20.71 -4.53 -12.56
CA ALA A 93 19.98 -5.43 -11.69
C ALA A 93 20.88 -6.01 -10.59
N VAL A 94 21.05 -5.28 -9.50
CA VAL A 94 21.34 -5.89 -8.20
C VAL A 94 20.09 -6.66 -7.78
N PRO A 95 20.16 -7.98 -7.54
CA PRO A 95 18.98 -8.75 -7.14
C PRO A 95 18.54 -8.29 -5.76
N SER A 96 17.43 -7.56 -5.66
CA SER A 96 16.81 -7.13 -4.40
C SER A 96 15.97 -8.26 -3.79
N LEU A 97 16.58 -9.41 -3.55
CA LEU A 97 15.84 -10.62 -3.15
C LEU A 97 15.56 -10.76 -1.64
N SER A 98 15.99 -9.85 -0.76
CA SER A 98 16.12 -10.22 0.67
C SER A 98 15.20 -9.57 1.72
N LEU A 99 14.34 -8.57 1.44
CA LEU A 99 13.56 -7.94 2.53
C LEU A 99 12.07 -7.65 2.30
N ALA A 100 11.44 -8.20 1.25
CA ALA A 100 9.97 -8.26 1.19
C ALA A 100 9.38 -8.89 2.46
N VAL A 101 10.03 -9.92 3.00
CA VAL A 101 9.43 -10.83 3.98
C VAL A 101 9.06 -10.14 5.29
N VAL A 102 9.83 -9.15 5.74
CA VAL A 102 9.58 -8.44 7.01
C VAL A 102 8.41 -7.46 6.85
N CYS A 103 8.47 -6.59 5.85
CA CYS A 103 7.39 -5.66 5.53
C CYS A 103 6.10 -6.41 5.17
N MET A 104 6.23 -7.50 4.40
CA MET A 104 5.11 -8.34 3.96
C MET A 104 4.48 -9.11 5.12
N ASN A 105 5.22 -9.54 6.15
CA ASN A 105 4.58 -10.16 7.31
C ASN A 105 3.64 -9.19 8.06
N THR A 106 4.01 -7.91 8.15
CA THR A 106 3.17 -6.85 8.74
C THR A 106 2.00 -6.50 7.82
N ILE A 107 2.23 -6.34 6.52
CA ILE A 107 1.19 -6.06 5.53
C ILE A 107 0.20 -7.23 5.38
N LEU A 108 0.69 -8.47 5.26
CA LEU A 108 -0.16 -9.68 5.21
C LEU A 108 -0.98 -9.84 6.48
N ARG A 109 -0.47 -9.45 7.66
CA ARG A 109 -1.26 -9.46 8.90
C ARG A 109 -2.43 -8.47 8.84
N LEU A 110 -2.28 -7.31 8.19
CA LEU A 110 -3.37 -6.37 7.96
C LEU A 110 -4.34 -6.79 6.84
N LEU A 111 -3.85 -7.54 5.85
CA LEU A 111 -4.70 -8.09 4.77
C LEU A 111 -5.46 -9.36 5.22
N LYS A 112 -4.97 -10.12 6.21
CA LYS A 112 -5.64 -11.35 6.70
C LYS A 112 -7.06 -11.15 7.27
N PRO A 113 -7.37 -10.11 8.07
CA PRO A 113 -8.72 -9.90 8.62
C PRO A 113 -9.83 -9.81 7.57
N PRO A 114 -9.71 -9.03 6.48
CA PRO A 114 -10.77 -9.00 5.46
C PRO A 114 -10.89 -10.33 4.69
N PHE A 115 -9.80 -11.04 4.40
CA PHE A 115 -9.87 -12.33 3.68
C PHE A 115 -10.46 -13.48 4.51
N LYS A 116 -10.30 -13.49 5.85
CA LYS A 116 -10.90 -14.53 6.71
C LYS A 116 -12.42 -14.37 6.91
N LYS A 117 -12.96 -13.16 6.69
CA LYS A 117 -14.39 -12.86 6.84
C LYS A 117 -15.15 -12.76 5.51
N GLN A 118 -14.45 -12.77 4.37
CA GLN A 118 -15.05 -12.97 3.06
C GLN A 118 -15.45 -14.45 2.88
N LYS A 119 -16.41 -14.92 3.69
CA LYS A 119 -17.30 -15.98 3.22
C LYS A 119 -17.96 -15.41 1.98
N LEU A 120 -17.54 -15.90 0.82
CA LEU A 120 -18.26 -15.77 -0.44
C LEU A 120 -19.75 -15.90 -0.12
N PHE A 121 -20.50 -14.83 -0.36
CA PHE A 121 -21.96 -14.88 -0.33
C PHE A 121 -22.41 -15.94 -1.38
N PRO A 122 -23.51 -16.67 -1.10
CA PRO A 122 -24.01 -17.73 -1.97
C PRO A 122 -24.37 -17.22 -3.37
#